data_AF-A0A536R693-F1
#
_entry.id   AF-A0A536R693-F1
#
_cell.length_a   1.000
_cell.length_b   1.000
_cell.length_c   1.000
_cell.angle_alpha   90.00
_cell.angle_beta   90.00
_cell.angle_gamma   90.00
#
_symmetry.space_group_name_H-M   'P 1'
#
loop_
_entity.id
_entity.type
_entity.pdbx_description
1 polymer ?
#
loop_
_entity_poly.entity_id
_entity_poly.type
_entity_poly.pdbx_seq_one_letter_code
_entity_poly.pdbx_strand_id
1 'polypeptide(L)'
;MSPAWARRLRRFGLPLAALLVVAGTINYLRPIPDVAATTSSPVQSTIPGTPPSLPWPGVGSAAVGASGLGLIATSGDASPAPAASVAKVMTAMVVLADKALVRGDSGPTLVITDQDVATYKADVADQQSVVPVVVGEQLSEFQALEALLVPSGNNIAETLARWDAGSVTAFVAKMNQRAAALHLTHTVFADPAGVSIQTVSTPTDLLAMGMAAMRQEV
;
A
#
# COMPACT_ATOMS: atom_id res chain seq x y z
N MET A 1 -7.63 57.10 -53.53
CA MET A 1 -6.63 56.05 -53.82
C MET A 1 -6.60 55.09 -52.64
N SER A 2 -7.06 53.84 -52.77
CA SER A 2 -7.02 52.90 -51.64
C SER A 2 -5.58 52.42 -51.40
N PRO A 3 -5.07 52.44 -50.16
CA PRO A 3 -3.66 52.21 -49.89
C PRO A 3 -3.27 50.76 -50.16
N ALA A 4 -2.04 50.56 -50.68
CA ALA A 4 -1.55 49.27 -51.17
C ALA A 4 -1.55 48.14 -50.11
N TRP A 5 -1.52 48.48 -48.83
CA TRP A 5 -1.61 47.52 -47.72
C TRP A 5 -3.01 46.88 -47.60
N ALA A 6 -4.08 47.63 -47.90
CA ALA A 6 -5.45 47.12 -47.84
C ALA A 6 -5.73 46.04 -48.92
N ARG A 7 -5.04 46.13 -50.07
CA ARG A 7 -5.10 45.11 -51.13
C ARG A 7 -4.35 43.83 -50.76
N ARG A 8 -3.22 43.94 -50.04
CA ARG A 8 -2.47 42.77 -49.52
C ARG A 8 -3.22 42.07 -48.39
N LEU A 9 -3.81 42.83 -47.47
CA LEU A 9 -4.61 42.28 -46.37
C LEU A 9 -5.88 41.57 -46.90
N ARG A 10 -6.54 42.11 -47.92
CA ARG A 10 -7.65 41.40 -48.60
C ARG A 10 -7.21 40.18 -49.40
N ARG A 11 -6.04 40.21 -50.05
CA ARG A 11 -5.56 39.08 -50.88
C ARG A 11 -5.06 37.88 -50.07
N PHE A 12 -4.48 38.10 -48.89
CA PHE A 12 -3.86 37.03 -48.10
C PHE A 12 -4.46 36.87 -46.71
N GLY A 13 -4.96 37.94 -46.08
CA GLY A 13 -5.55 37.89 -44.74
C GLY A 13 -6.96 37.30 -44.70
N LEU A 14 -7.81 37.65 -45.67
CA LEU A 14 -9.16 37.06 -45.80
C LEU A 14 -9.16 35.54 -46.03
N PRO A 15 -8.36 34.98 -46.97
CA PRO A 15 -8.34 33.53 -47.16
C PRO A 15 -7.74 32.81 -45.94
N LEU A 16 -6.73 33.39 -45.27
CA LEU A 16 -6.16 32.82 -44.05
C LEU A 16 -7.17 32.81 -42.89
N ALA A 17 -7.91 33.92 -42.70
CA ALA A 17 -8.97 34.00 -41.70
C ALA A 17 -10.10 33.01 -41.99
N ALA A 18 -10.50 32.86 -43.25
CA ALA A 18 -11.48 31.86 -43.66
C ALA A 18 -10.97 30.43 -43.38
N LEU A 19 -9.70 30.14 -43.66
CA LEU A 19 -9.07 28.85 -43.36
C LEU A 19 -9.06 28.53 -41.86
N LEU A 20 -8.76 29.53 -41.02
CA LEU A 20 -8.77 29.38 -39.57
C LEU A 20 -10.19 29.16 -39.03
N VAL A 21 -11.20 29.87 -39.57
CA VAL A 21 -12.60 29.66 -39.20
C VAL A 21 -13.08 28.26 -39.60
N VAL A 22 -12.71 27.79 -40.79
CA VAL A 22 -13.03 26.43 -41.26
C VAL A 22 -12.33 25.38 -40.39
N ALA A 23 -11.05 25.56 -40.09
CA ALA A 23 -10.31 24.64 -39.22
C ALA A 23 -10.89 24.61 -37.79
N GLY A 24 -11.29 25.77 -37.26
CA GLY A 24 -11.94 25.88 -35.96
C GLY A 24 -13.31 25.21 -35.93
N THR A 25 -14.14 25.41 -36.95
CA THR A 25 -15.45 24.73 -37.05
C THR A 25 -15.30 23.23 -37.23
N ILE A 26 -14.33 22.75 -38.02
CA ILE A 26 -14.03 21.32 -38.13
C ILE A 26 -13.62 20.74 -36.77
N ASN A 27 -12.77 21.42 -35.99
CA ASN A 27 -12.38 20.92 -34.67
C ASN A 27 -13.53 20.99 -33.64
N TYR A 28 -14.38 22.02 -33.71
CA TYR A 28 -15.53 22.17 -32.83
C TYR A 28 -16.64 21.13 -33.10
N LEU A 29 -16.81 20.76 -34.38
CA LEU A 29 -17.81 19.79 -34.82
C LEU A 29 -17.27 18.36 -34.92
N ARG A 30 -16.01 18.11 -34.54
CA ARG A 30 -15.44 16.75 -34.51
C ARG A 30 -16.17 15.93 -33.43
N PRO A 31 -16.78 14.79 -33.79
CA PRO A 31 -17.33 13.87 -32.81
C PRO A 31 -16.22 13.44 -31.84
N ILE A 32 -16.53 13.38 -30.56
CA ILE A 32 -15.63 12.76 -29.58
C ILE A 32 -15.49 11.28 -30.00
N PRO A 33 -14.26 10.74 -30.10
CA PRO A 33 -14.08 9.33 -30.43
C PRO A 33 -14.82 8.48 -29.41
N ASP A 34 -15.57 7.49 -29.89
CA ASP A 34 -16.30 6.56 -29.02
C ASP A 34 -15.32 5.87 -28.06
N VAL A 35 -15.45 6.15 -26.77
CA VAL A 35 -14.74 5.42 -25.73
C VAL A 35 -15.48 4.10 -25.54
N ALA A 36 -15.02 3.05 -26.22
CA ALA A 36 -15.53 1.70 -25.98
C ALA A 36 -15.22 1.30 -24.54
N ALA A 37 -16.23 1.22 -23.69
CA ALA A 37 -16.10 0.66 -22.36
C ALA A 37 -15.83 -0.84 -22.50
N THR A 38 -14.58 -1.27 -22.31
CA THR A 38 -14.26 -2.68 -22.16
C THR A 38 -14.63 -3.11 -20.75
N THR A 39 -15.76 -3.80 -20.61
CA THR A 39 -16.09 -4.53 -19.39
C THR A 39 -15.10 -5.69 -19.23
N SER A 40 -14.09 -5.52 -18.39
CA SER A 40 -13.33 -6.66 -17.88
C SER A 40 -14.12 -7.26 -16.73
N SER A 41 -14.86 -8.34 -16.99
CA SER A 41 -15.23 -9.23 -15.89
C SER A 41 -13.95 -9.92 -15.43
N PRO A 42 -13.60 -9.87 -14.14
CA PRO A 42 -12.50 -10.69 -13.64
C PRO A 42 -12.83 -12.14 -13.97
N VAL A 43 -11.86 -12.87 -14.53
CA VAL A 43 -12.00 -14.30 -14.84
C VAL A 43 -12.23 -15.02 -13.51
N GLN A 44 -13.49 -15.28 -13.19
CA GLN A 44 -13.86 -16.14 -12.07
C GLN A 44 -13.85 -17.57 -12.58
N SER A 45 -12.75 -18.27 -12.34
CA SER A 45 -12.68 -19.71 -12.59
C SER A 45 -13.50 -20.44 -11.54
N THR A 46 -14.69 -20.91 -11.92
CA THR A 46 -15.46 -21.83 -11.07
C THR A 46 -14.84 -23.21 -11.18
N ILE A 47 -14.40 -23.76 -10.04
CA ILE A 47 -13.93 -25.15 -9.98
C ILE A 47 -15.16 -26.03 -9.75
N PRO A 48 -15.51 -26.94 -10.67
CA PRO A 48 -16.66 -27.82 -10.49
C PRO A 48 -16.45 -28.74 -9.28
N GLY A 49 -17.48 -28.88 -8.44
CA GLY A 49 -17.44 -29.72 -7.24
C GLY A 49 -18.37 -29.22 -6.14
N THR A 50 -18.39 -29.94 -5.01
CA THR A 50 -19.09 -29.50 -3.80
C THR A 50 -18.20 -28.51 -3.05
N PRO A 51 -18.71 -27.31 -2.68
CA PRO A 51 -17.95 -26.36 -1.87
C PRO A 51 -17.46 -27.04 -0.57
N PRO A 52 -16.18 -26.89 -0.20
CA PRO A 52 -15.68 -27.48 1.04
C PRO A 52 -16.40 -26.85 2.24
N SER A 53 -16.83 -27.69 3.18
CA SER A 53 -17.24 -27.21 4.50
C SER A 53 -15.98 -26.89 5.30
N LEU A 54 -15.76 -25.62 5.56
CA LEU A 54 -14.60 -25.15 6.31
C LEU A 54 -14.95 -25.05 7.80
N PRO A 55 -14.03 -25.44 8.70
CA PRO A 55 -14.25 -25.35 10.15
C PRO A 55 -14.08 -23.89 10.62
N TRP A 56 -15.09 -23.06 10.36
CA TRP A 56 -15.08 -21.65 10.74
C TRP A 56 -15.10 -21.45 12.26
N PRO A 57 -14.48 -20.39 12.78
CA PRO A 57 -14.63 -20.03 14.18
C PRO A 57 -16.09 -19.63 14.47
N GLY A 58 -16.59 -20.02 15.64
CA GLY A 58 -17.96 -19.64 16.07
C GLY A 58 -18.12 -18.15 16.42
N VAL A 59 -17.02 -17.40 16.50
CA VAL A 59 -16.98 -15.97 16.83
C VAL A 59 -16.00 -15.25 15.91
N GLY A 60 -16.27 -13.96 15.63
CA GLY A 60 -15.42 -13.12 14.79
C GLY A 60 -15.63 -13.35 13.30
N SER A 61 -14.60 -13.07 12.51
CA SER A 61 -14.61 -13.22 11.07
C SER A 61 -13.30 -13.82 10.56
N ALA A 62 -13.35 -14.45 9.40
CA ALA A 62 -12.24 -15.18 8.82
C ALA A 62 -12.27 -15.14 7.29
N ALA A 63 -11.12 -15.29 6.67
CA ALA A 63 -10.96 -15.50 5.24
C ALA A 63 -9.92 -16.60 5.00
N VAL A 64 -10.13 -17.40 3.96
CA VAL A 64 -9.16 -18.37 3.49
C VAL A 64 -8.94 -18.18 2.00
N GLY A 65 -7.69 -18.36 1.58
CA GLY A 65 -7.31 -18.34 0.19
C GLY A 65 -6.05 -19.16 -0.04
N ALA A 66 -5.73 -19.35 -1.31
CA ALA A 66 -4.51 -20.05 -1.70
C ALA A 66 -3.80 -19.27 -2.81
N SER A 67 -2.47 -19.40 -2.86
CA SER A 67 -1.69 -18.85 -3.96
C SER A 67 -2.19 -19.42 -5.29
N GLY A 68 -2.33 -18.56 -6.31
CA GLY A 68 -2.88 -18.92 -7.62
C GLY A 68 -4.41 -18.98 -7.69
N LEU A 69 -5.12 -19.20 -6.58
CA LEU A 69 -6.59 -19.21 -6.53
C LEU A 69 -7.19 -17.92 -5.96
N GLY A 70 -6.41 -17.17 -5.16
CA GLY A 70 -6.88 -15.99 -4.47
C GLY A 70 -7.80 -16.37 -3.30
N LEU A 71 -8.75 -15.48 -2.99
CA LEU A 71 -9.75 -15.71 -1.96
C LEU A 71 -10.65 -16.91 -2.33
N ILE A 72 -10.75 -17.87 -1.42
CA ILE A 72 -11.58 -19.08 -1.58
C ILE A 72 -12.91 -18.90 -0.85
N ALA A 73 -12.88 -18.46 0.41
CA ALA A 73 -14.09 -18.28 1.21
C ALA A 73 -13.87 -17.32 2.38
N THR A 74 -14.98 -16.78 2.91
CA THR A 74 -15.02 -15.92 4.10
C THR A 74 -16.11 -16.38 5.07
N SER A 75 -16.01 -15.96 6.33
CA SER A 75 -17.00 -16.21 7.38
C SER A 75 -17.08 -15.01 8.32
N GLY A 76 -18.24 -14.81 8.95
CA GLY A 76 -18.47 -13.72 9.90
C GLY A 76 -18.72 -12.37 9.22
N ASP A 77 -18.74 -11.31 10.04
CA ASP A 77 -18.94 -9.93 9.57
C ASP A 77 -17.70 -9.40 8.85
N ALA A 78 -17.92 -8.67 7.76
CA ALA A 78 -16.89 -7.99 6.98
C ALA A 78 -16.53 -6.60 7.54
N SER A 79 -17.09 -6.17 8.67
CA SER A 79 -16.73 -4.91 9.32
C SER A 79 -15.25 -4.89 9.75
N PRO A 80 -14.53 -3.76 9.54
CA PRO A 80 -13.16 -3.60 10.03
C PRO A 80 -13.06 -3.76 11.55
N ALA A 81 -12.03 -4.47 11.99
CA ALA A 81 -11.70 -4.67 13.41
C ALA A 81 -10.19 -4.43 13.64
N PRO A 82 -9.76 -4.19 14.90
CA PRO A 82 -8.35 -4.02 15.21
C PRO A 82 -7.51 -5.19 14.68
N ALA A 83 -6.51 -4.87 13.85
CA ALA A 83 -5.70 -5.87 13.16
C ALA A 83 -4.58 -6.46 14.04
N ALA A 84 -4.30 -5.81 15.17
CA ALA A 84 -3.22 -6.17 16.09
C ALA A 84 -1.88 -6.36 15.33
N SER A 85 -1.02 -7.25 15.83
CA SER A 85 0.34 -7.42 15.30
C SER A 85 0.44 -7.92 13.86
N VAL A 86 -0.67 -8.29 13.20
CA VAL A 86 -0.65 -8.56 11.75
C VAL A 86 -0.23 -7.30 10.97
N ALA A 87 -0.41 -6.10 11.54
CA ALA A 87 0.07 -4.84 10.97
C ALA A 87 1.59 -4.83 10.68
N LYS A 88 2.39 -5.60 11.43
CA LYS A 88 3.85 -5.67 11.23
C LYS A 88 4.25 -6.29 9.90
N VAL A 89 3.35 -7.03 9.25
CA VAL A 89 3.56 -7.49 7.87
C VAL A 89 3.64 -6.28 6.93
N MET A 90 2.75 -5.29 7.08
CA MET A 90 2.83 -4.05 6.29
C MET A 90 4.11 -3.28 6.61
N THR A 91 4.51 -3.21 7.87
CA THR A 91 5.78 -2.57 8.28
C THR A 91 6.97 -3.21 7.57
N ALA A 92 7.07 -4.54 7.59
CA ALA A 92 8.12 -5.26 6.87
C ALA A 92 8.08 -5.00 5.36
N MET A 93 6.88 -5.04 4.75
CA MET A 93 6.71 -4.80 3.31
C MET A 93 7.17 -3.40 2.89
N VAL A 94 6.88 -2.36 3.69
CA VAL A 94 7.30 -0.98 3.41
C VAL A 94 8.81 -0.84 3.56
N VAL A 95 9.39 -1.36 4.65
CA VAL A 95 10.86 -1.34 4.85
C VAL A 95 11.56 -2.00 3.67
N LEU A 96 11.16 -3.22 3.31
CA LEU A 96 11.75 -3.96 2.19
C LEU A 96 11.53 -3.32 0.81
N ALA A 97 10.50 -2.47 0.66
CA ALA A 97 10.27 -1.73 -0.58
C ALA A 97 11.24 -0.54 -0.72
N ASP A 98 11.57 0.11 0.40
CA ASP A 98 12.45 1.28 0.42
C ASP A 98 13.93 0.89 0.60
N LYS A 99 14.18 -0.27 1.20
CA LYS A 99 15.50 -0.85 1.48
C LYS A 99 15.47 -2.31 1.05
N ALA A 100 15.77 -2.55 -0.21
CA ALA A 100 15.72 -3.90 -0.76
C ALA A 100 16.79 -4.77 -0.09
N LEU A 101 16.37 -5.89 0.50
CA LEU A 101 17.25 -6.90 1.04
C LEU A 101 17.41 -8.03 0.03
N VAL A 102 18.65 -8.47 -0.19
CA VAL A 102 18.95 -9.64 -1.03
C VAL A 102 19.09 -10.88 -0.16
N ARG A 103 18.56 -12.02 -0.61
CA ARG A 103 18.66 -13.29 0.09
C ARG A 103 20.10 -13.64 0.44
N GLY A 104 20.34 -13.84 1.73
CA GLY A 104 21.66 -14.16 2.27
C GLY A 104 22.52 -12.94 2.60
N ASP A 105 22.05 -11.72 2.28
CA ASP A 105 22.62 -10.48 2.79
C ASP A 105 21.97 -10.09 4.13
N SER A 106 22.68 -9.33 4.95
CA SER A 106 22.18 -8.75 6.20
C SER A 106 21.57 -7.36 5.98
N GLY A 107 21.91 -6.70 4.87
CA GLY A 107 21.43 -5.35 4.54
C GLY A 107 22.09 -4.25 5.36
N PRO A 108 21.68 -2.98 5.16
CA PRO A 108 22.20 -1.83 5.89
C PRO A 108 22.01 -1.96 7.40
N THR A 109 22.93 -1.37 8.15
CA THR A 109 22.90 -1.34 9.61
C THR A 109 22.09 -0.13 10.11
N LEU A 110 21.28 -0.35 11.14
CA LEU A 110 20.65 0.69 11.95
C LEU A 110 21.24 0.71 13.36
N VAL A 111 21.37 1.93 13.90
CA VAL A 111 21.91 2.17 15.24
C VAL A 111 20.74 2.51 16.16
N ILE A 112 20.60 1.76 17.26
CA ILE A 112 19.61 2.03 18.30
C ILE A 112 19.91 3.36 18.98
N THR A 113 18.92 4.23 19.01
CA THR A 113 19.01 5.57 19.59
C THR A 113 18.49 5.62 21.04
N ASP A 114 18.74 6.73 21.73
CA ASP A 114 18.11 7.00 23.04
C ASP A 114 16.58 6.96 22.96
N GLN A 115 16.02 7.43 21.84
CA GLN A 115 14.57 7.41 21.61
C GLN A 115 14.03 5.99 21.50
N ASP A 116 14.75 5.09 20.84
CA ASP A 116 14.33 3.69 20.70
C ASP A 116 14.36 2.95 22.05
N VAL A 117 15.36 3.24 22.90
CA VAL A 117 15.40 2.71 24.26
C VAL A 117 14.28 3.30 25.12
N ALA A 118 13.90 4.57 24.92
CA ALA A 118 12.75 5.16 25.59
C ALA A 118 11.43 4.47 25.17
N THR A 119 11.21 4.22 23.88
CA THR A 119 10.08 3.42 23.37
C THR A 119 10.08 2.04 24.01
N TYR A 120 11.21 1.32 23.98
CA TYR A 120 11.32 -0.01 24.60
C TYR A 120 10.88 -0.02 26.07
N LYS A 121 11.32 0.95 26.86
CA LYS A 121 10.93 1.05 28.28
C LYS A 121 9.45 1.36 28.48
N ALA A 122 8.87 2.19 27.62
CA ALA A 122 7.43 2.49 27.65
C ALA A 122 6.61 1.24 27.30
N ASP A 123 6.99 0.53 26.25
CA ASP A 123 6.32 -0.70 25.81
C ASP A 123 6.40 -1.81 26.88
N VAL A 124 7.53 -1.94 27.57
CA VAL A 124 7.65 -2.85 28.74
C VAL A 124 6.67 -2.47 29.85
N ALA A 125 6.54 -1.17 30.16
CA ALA A 125 5.63 -0.71 31.20
C ALA A 125 4.17 -0.99 30.85
N ASP A 126 3.82 -0.92 29.56
CA ASP A 126 2.51 -1.24 29.01
C ASP A 126 2.30 -2.76 28.76
N GLN A 127 3.26 -3.60 29.17
CA GLN A 127 3.24 -5.06 29.00
C GLN A 127 3.08 -5.51 27.54
N GLN A 128 3.65 -4.75 26.62
CA GLN A 128 3.64 -5.03 25.19
C GLN A 128 4.70 -6.08 24.81
N SER A 129 4.61 -6.63 23.58
CA SER A 129 5.67 -7.48 23.05
C SER A 129 6.86 -6.64 22.64
N VAL A 130 8.05 -7.00 23.11
CA VAL A 130 9.27 -6.18 22.96
C VAL A 130 10.50 -7.05 22.72
N VAL A 131 11.51 -6.43 22.12
CA VAL A 131 12.88 -6.95 22.07
C VAL A 131 13.78 -6.02 22.87
N PRO A 132 14.54 -6.52 23.87
CA PRO A 132 15.48 -5.69 24.61
C PRO A 132 16.51 -5.05 23.69
N VAL A 133 16.72 -3.74 23.87
CA VAL A 133 17.68 -2.95 23.08
C VAL A 133 18.45 -1.99 23.98
N VAL A 134 19.67 -1.65 23.58
CA VAL A 134 20.50 -0.66 24.28
C VAL A 134 21.04 0.41 23.32
N VAL A 135 21.30 1.60 23.84
CA VAL A 135 21.77 2.74 23.02
C VAL A 135 23.11 2.40 22.38
N GLY A 136 23.24 2.69 21.08
CA GLY A 136 24.44 2.42 20.29
C GLY A 136 24.56 0.97 19.82
N GLU A 137 23.63 0.09 20.19
CA GLU A 137 23.52 -1.24 19.58
C GLU A 137 23.30 -1.12 18.08
N GLN A 138 23.97 -1.99 17.32
CA GLN A 138 23.89 -2.02 15.86
C GLN A 138 23.15 -3.28 15.44
N LEU A 139 22.02 -3.09 14.76
CA LEU A 139 21.26 -4.17 14.15
C LEU A 139 21.39 -4.07 12.64
N SER A 140 21.64 -5.19 11.98
CA SER A 140 21.41 -5.25 10.53
C SER A 140 19.91 -5.14 10.24
N GLU A 141 19.57 -4.71 9.03
CA GLU A 141 18.18 -4.71 8.55
C GLU A 141 17.53 -6.08 8.75
N PHE A 142 18.23 -7.16 8.38
CA PHE A 142 17.74 -8.53 8.57
C PHE A 142 17.42 -8.84 10.03
N GLN A 143 18.34 -8.53 10.96
CA GLN A 143 18.10 -8.74 12.40
C GLN A 143 16.93 -7.91 12.93
N ALA A 144 16.76 -6.69 12.44
CA ALA A 144 15.63 -5.85 12.84
C ALA A 144 14.30 -6.38 12.28
N LEU A 145 14.28 -6.90 11.06
CA LEU A 145 13.10 -7.59 10.50
C LEU A 145 12.80 -8.90 11.24
N GLU A 146 13.82 -9.66 11.66
CA GLU A 146 13.64 -10.84 12.53
C GLU A 146 13.04 -10.44 13.87
N ALA A 147 13.59 -9.40 14.52
CA ALA A 147 13.10 -8.87 15.79
C ALA A 147 11.67 -8.27 15.66
N LEU A 148 11.30 -7.79 14.48
CA LEU A 148 9.95 -7.36 14.16
C LEU A 148 8.97 -8.54 14.03
N LEU A 149 9.34 -9.58 13.27
CA LEU A 149 8.38 -10.60 12.79
C LEU A 149 8.34 -11.85 13.66
N VAL A 150 9.45 -12.23 14.31
CA VAL A 150 9.54 -13.49 15.07
C VAL A 150 9.02 -13.32 16.51
N PRO A 151 9.56 -12.41 17.35
CA PRO A 151 8.98 -12.13 18.66
C PRO A 151 7.86 -11.07 18.58
N SER A 152 7.53 -10.56 17.38
CA SER A 152 6.49 -9.54 17.20
C SER A 152 6.79 -8.24 17.99
N GLY A 153 8.05 -7.78 18.00
CA GLY A 153 8.49 -6.63 18.82
C GLY A 153 7.88 -5.29 18.38
N ASN A 154 7.14 -4.65 19.29
CA ASN A 154 6.48 -3.35 19.05
C ASN A 154 7.50 -2.22 18.96
N ASN A 155 8.44 -2.17 19.90
CA ASN A 155 9.53 -1.20 19.92
C ASN A 155 10.36 -1.23 18.63
N ILE A 156 10.53 -2.41 18.04
CA ILE A 156 11.26 -2.59 16.78
C ILE A 156 10.45 -2.07 15.58
N ALA A 157 9.12 -2.22 15.58
CA ALA A 157 8.28 -1.63 14.53
C ALA A 157 8.41 -0.10 14.49
N GLU A 158 8.45 0.54 15.66
CA GLU A 158 8.68 1.98 15.76
C GLU A 158 10.11 2.40 15.41
N THR A 159 11.10 1.59 15.81
CA THR A 159 12.51 1.81 15.47
C THR A 159 12.70 1.77 13.95
N LEU A 160 12.16 0.74 13.28
CA LEU A 160 12.17 0.61 11.82
C LEU A 160 11.43 1.77 11.14
N ALA A 161 10.30 2.20 11.69
CA ALA A 161 9.55 3.34 11.16
C ALA A 161 10.36 4.65 11.19
N ARG A 162 11.06 4.92 12.30
CA ARG A 162 11.95 6.08 12.42
C ARG A 162 13.18 5.96 11.53
N TRP A 163 13.79 4.79 11.49
CA TRP A 163 14.98 4.54 10.67
C TRP A 163 14.68 4.66 9.17
N ASP A 164 13.51 4.21 8.73
CA ASP A 164 13.13 4.25 7.32
C ASP A 164 12.61 5.62 6.85
N ALA A 165 11.68 6.22 7.60
CA ALA A 165 10.97 7.43 7.17
C ALA A 165 11.29 8.68 8.00
N GLY A 166 12.24 8.59 8.94
CA GLY A 166 12.61 9.67 9.86
C GLY A 166 11.62 9.91 11.01
N SER A 167 10.38 9.42 10.90
CA SER A 167 9.37 9.50 11.96
C SER A 167 8.30 8.43 11.80
N VAL A 168 7.64 8.06 12.91
CA VAL A 168 6.50 7.14 12.90
C VAL A 168 5.35 7.66 12.04
N THR A 169 5.03 8.96 12.13
CA THR A 169 3.95 9.57 11.33
C THR A 169 4.21 9.47 9.83
N ALA A 170 5.44 9.77 9.38
CA ALA A 170 5.80 9.63 7.96
C ALA A 170 5.73 8.17 7.50
N PHE A 171 6.14 7.24 8.35
CA PHE A 171 6.07 5.81 8.03
C PHE A 171 4.63 5.30 7.94
N VAL A 172 3.74 5.69 8.87
CA VAL A 172 2.31 5.35 8.83
C VAL A 172 1.65 5.88 7.56
N ALA A 173 2.08 7.04 7.04
CA ALA A 173 1.62 7.53 5.74
C ALA A 173 2.04 6.58 4.60
N LYS A 174 3.29 6.09 4.61
CA LYS A 174 3.76 5.06 3.65
C LYS A 174 2.96 3.75 3.76
N MET A 175 2.67 3.29 4.98
CA MET A 175 1.85 2.08 5.20
C MET A 175 0.46 2.23 4.57
N ASN A 176 -0.21 3.36 4.77
CA ASN A 176 -1.53 3.61 4.19
C ASN A 176 -1.47 3.84 2.67
N GLN A 177 -0.41 4.46 2.15
CA GLN A 177 -0.17 4.54 0.71
C GLN A 177 -0.01 3.14 0.09
N ARG A 178 0.73 2.26 0.76
CA ARG A 178 0.91 0.87 0.33
C ARG A 178 -0.39 0.08 0.42
N ALA A 179 -1.20 0.28 1.46
CA ALA A 179 -2.53 -0.30 1.58
C ALA A 179 -3.44 0.10 0.41
N ALA A 180 -3.46 1.40 0.06
CA ALA A 180 -4.21 1.90 -1.09
C ALA A 180 -3.70 1.29 -2.42
N ALA A 181 -2.39 1.18 -2.61
CA ALA A 181 -1.79 0.57 -3.80
C ALA A 181 -2.09 -0.94 -3.93
N LEU A 182 -2.38 -1.61 -2.82
CA LEU A 182 -2.80 -3.01 -2.76
C LEU A 182 -4.33 -3.18 -2.80
N HIS A 183 -5.08 -2.09 -2.92
CA HIS A 183 -6.55 -2.06 -2.88
C HIS A 183 -7.14 -2.63 -1.58
N LEU A 184 -6.48 -2.42 -0.45
CA LEU A 184 -6.97 -2.80 0.88
C LEU A 184 -7.97 -1.76 1.38
N THR A 185 -9.17 -1.72 0.79
CA THR A 185 -10.14 -0.63 0.96
C THR A 185 -10.77 -0.55 2.36
N HIS A 186 -10.57 -1.56 3.20
CA HIS A 186 -11.09 -1.65 4.56
C HIS A 186 -9.97 -1.67 5.60
N THR A 187 -8.77 -1.28 5.21
CA THR A 187 -7.57 -1.27 6.05
C THR A 187 -7.09 0.15 6.29
N VAL A 188 -6.83 0.49 7.55
CA VAL A 188 -6.21 1.74 7.97
C VAL A 188 -5.17 1.44 9.03
N PHE A 189 -3.95 1.93 8.83
CA PHE A 189 -2.88 1.85 9.82
C PHE A 189 -2.80 3.16 10.59
N ALA A 190 -2.81 3.09 11.92
CA ALA A 190 -2.59 4.24 12.80
C ALA A 190 -1.21 4.21 13.47
N ASP A 191 -0.56 3.04 13.48
CA ASP A 191 0.76 2.81 14.06
C ASP A 191 1.45 1.63 13.34
N PRO A 192 2.79 1.49 13.45
CA PRO A 192 3.54 0.45 12.75
C PRO A 192 3.48 -0.93 13.42
N ALA A 193 3.05 -1.01 14.69
CA ALA A 193 3.04 -2.23 15.48
C ALA A 193 1.66 -2.93 15.50
N GLY A 194 0.59 -2.20 15.20
CA GLY A 194 -0.80 -2.60 15.38
C GLY A 194 -1.28 -2.52 16.83
N VAL A 195 -0.65 -1.69 17.67
CA VAL A 195 -1.05 -1.50 19.08
C VAL A 195 -2.30 -0.62 19.18
N SER A 196 -2.42 0.37 18.31
CA SER A 196 -3.58 1.24 18.28
C SER A 196 -4.82 0.47 17.86
N ILE A 197 -5.90 0.65 18.61
CA ILE A 197 -7.23 0.16 18.22
C ILE A 197 -7.74 0.79 16.91
N GLN A 198 -7.10 1.87 16.44
CA GLN A 198 -7.41 2.51 15.16
C GLN A 198 -6.68 1.86 13.99
N THR A 199 -5.70 0.98 14.25
CA THR A 199 -5.11 0.12 13.22
C THR A 199 -6.08 -1.04 12.96
N VAL A 200 -6.90 -0.90 11.93
CA VAL A 200 -8.03 -1.79 11.62
C VAL A 200 -7.91 -2.40 10.23
N SER A 201 -8.48 -3.60 10.06
CA SER A 201 -8.55 -4.30 8.77
C SER A 201 -9.71 -5.30 8.75
N THR A 202 -9.96 -5.91 7.60
CA THR A 202 -10.83 -7.08 7.45
C THR A 202 -10.02 -8.34 7.16
N PRO A 203 -10.56 -9.56 7.39
CA PRO A 203 -9.88 -10.80 7.04
C PRO A 203 -9.51 -10.89 5.56
N THR A 204 -10.36 -10.37 4.67
CA THR A 204 -10.11 -10.37 3.22
C THR A 204 -8.93 -9.47 2.87
N ASP A 205 -8.85 -8.27 3.43
CA ASP A 205 -7.73 -7.36 3.20
C ASP A 205 -6.42 -7.92 3.79
N LEU A 206 -6.47 -8.50 5.00
CA LEU A 206 -5.29 -9.13 5.61
C LEU A 206 -4.79 -10.31 4.78
N LEU A 207 -5.71 -11.11 4.23
CA LEU A 207 -5.37 -12.19 3.31
C LEU A 207 -4.72 -11.67 2.03
N ALA A 208 -5.28 -10.61 1.43
CA ALA A 208 -4.70 -9.98 0.24
C ALA A 208 -3.30 -9.40 0.53
N MET A 209 -3.10 -8.75 1.68
CA MET A 209 -1.81 -8.28 2.16
C MET A 209 -0.81 -9.43 2.33
N GLY A 210 -1.21 -10.52 3.00
CA GLY A 210 -0.36 -11.70 3.17
C GLY A 210 0.04 -12.33 1.85
N MET A 211 -0.89 -12.44 0.89
CA MET A 211 -0.58 -12.92 -0.46
C MET A 211 0.38 -11.98 -1.21
N ALA A 212 0.26 -10.67 -1.01
CA ALA A 212 1.19 -9.71 -1.60
C ALA A 212 2.59 -9.83 -0.97
N ALA A 213 2.67 -9.98 0.35
CA ALA A 213 3.93 -10.18 1.07
C ALA A 213 4.67 -11.44 0.59
N MET A 214 3.96 -12.56 0.40
CA MET A 214 4.57 -13.82 -0.09
C MET A 214 5.11 -13.73 -1.53
N ARG A 215 4.71 -12.72 -2.31
CA ARG A 215 5.23 -12.46 -3.66
C ARG A 215 6.37 -11.45 -3.69
N GLN A 216 6.64 -10.78 -2.58
CA GLN A 216 7.73 -9.83 -2.48
C GLN A 216 9.04 -10.60 -2.42
N GLU A 217 9.88 -10.43 -3.44
CA GLU A 217 11.18 -11.07 -3.48
C GLU A 217 12.16 -10.38 -2.52
N VAL A 218 12.96 -11.22 -1.86
CA VAL A 218 14.20 -10.88 -1.15
C VAL A 218 15.27 -11.81 -1.69
#